data_AF-A0A4U0NKT8-F1
#
_entry.id   AF-A0A4U0NKT8-F1
#
_cell.length_a   1.000
_cell.length_b   1.000
_cell.length_c   1.000
_cell.angle_alpha   90.00
_cell.angle_beta   90.00
_cell.angle_gamma   90.00
#
_symmetry.space_group_name_H-M   'P 1'
#
loop_
_entity.id
_entity.type
_entity.pdbx_description
1 polymer ?
#
loop_
_entity_poly.entity_id
_entity_poly.type
_entity_poly.pdbx_seq_one_letter_code
_entity_poly.pdbx_strand_id
1 'polypeptide(L)'
;MCAAQAGLLGKKTLVLERNDKPGAKILISGGGRCNFTNLYTTVDNFVSENPQFLNAVFAQWTIDDTIRFFEDFGGIRGEEKTLGQLFPTTNKAKDIVAVFTKLLYDTGQDLWLDTLVKSVDQTADGYAIAIERAGKEQVLHCKKVVLASGGLPVTKLGASDFALRTARKLGMQVIGTAPALVPLTITGKDAEWYASLSGNSVFARVYNDRISFDENILFTHWGLSGPAILQISSYWRAGEVFTMDLLPKFKLEELIKRERELGGKRTIGQLLNDYFTKKMVEALAKFLPIDTKIASLGKADAKRIVETIHAFKVKPAGDKGYDKAEVMRGGIATDELKPKTLEAKNFPGLYIGGEAVDITGWLGGYNFQWAWAAGVAIAQDL
;
A
#
# COMPACT_ATOMS: atom_id res chain seq x y z
N MET A 1 17.47 1.58 -5.52
CA MET A 1 17.48 2.90 -6.17
C MET A 1 18.61 3.81 -5.69
N CYS A 2 18.63 4.27 -4.43
CA CYS A 2 19.64 5.23 -3.94
C CYS A 2 21.10 4.84 -4.27
N ALA A 3 21.55 3.66 -3.87
CA ALA A 3 22.92 3.21 -4.14
C ALA A 3 23.22 3.03 -5.65
N ALA A 4 22.24 2.59 -6.44
CA ALA A 4 22.39 2.46 -7.89
C ALA A 4 22.58 3.84 -8.56
N GLN A 5 21.76 4.82 -8.16
CA GLN A 5 21.87 6.21 -8.65
C GLN A 5 23.17 6.87 -8.17
N ALA A 6 23.58 6.65 -6.92
CA ALA A 6 24.84 7.14 -6.40
C ALA A 6 26.03 6.59 -7.22
N GLY A 7 26.00 5.31 -7.59
CA GLY A 7 26.99 4.70 -8.47
C GLY A 7 27.02 5.31 -9.88
N LEU A 8 25.84 5.58 -10.47
CA LEU A 8 25.75 6.29 -11.76
C LEU A 8 26.31 7.73 -11.69
N LEU A 9 26.25 8.36 -10.52
CA LEU A 9 26.85 9.67 -10.24
C LEU A 9 28.35 9.59 -9.87
N GLY A 10 28.97 8.40 -9.93
CA GLY A 10 30.38 8.19 -9.59
C GLY A 10 30.69 8.18 -8.09
N LYS A 11 29.68 8.14 -7.23
CA LYS A 11 29.84 8.06 -5.77
C LYS A 11 30.09 6.61 -5.33
N LYS A 12 30.65 6.44 -4.14
CA LYS A 12 30.89 5.12 -3.53
C LYS A 12 29.97 4.91 -2.35
N THR A 13 29.23 3.80 -2.36
CA THR A 13 28.29 3.41 -1.32
C THR A 13 28.49 1.96 -0.92
N LEU A 14 28.17 1.70 0.35
CA LEU A 14 28.04 0.37 0.92
C LEU A 14 26.59 0.17 1.34
N VAL A 15 25.92 -0.84 0.77
CA VAL A 15 24.58 -1.25 1.17
C VAL A 15 24.67 -2.39 2.17
N LEU A 16 24.01 -2.23 3.31
CA LEU A 16 23.91 -3.24 4.36
C LEU A 16 22.50 -3.82 4.36
N GLU A 17 22.39 -5.13 4.15
CA GLU A 17 21.13 -5.87 4.10
C GLU A 17 21.22 -7.06 5.06
N ARG A 18 20.17 -7.24 5.88
CA ARG A 18 20.13 -8.29 6.90
C ARG A 18 19.82 -9.67 6.32
N ASN A 19 19.14 -9.70 5.18
CA ASN A 19 18.76 -10.94 4.52
C ASN A 19 19.91 -11.50 3.67
N ASP A 20 19.79 -12.77 3.28
CA ASP A 20 20.70 -13.47 2.37
C ASP A 20 20.57 -12.99 0.91
N LYS A 21 19.53 -12.19 0.62
CA LYS A 21 19.22 -11.64 -0.70
C LYS A 21 18.61 -10.25 -0.59
N PRO A 22 18.93 -9.32 -1.52
CA PRO A 22 18.32 -8.00 -1.54
C PRO A 22 16.87 -8.05 -2.06
N GLY A 23 16.08 -7.06 -1.69
CA GLY A 23 14.79 -6.79 -2.33
C GLY A 23 13.70 -7.83 -2.04
N ALA A 24 13.73 -8.49 -0.88
CA ALA A 24 12.76 -9.53 -0.51
C ALA A 24 11.29 -9.08 -0.68
N LYS A 25 10.94 -7.84 -0.27
CA LYS A 25 9.60 -7.26 -0.51
C LYS A 25 9.29 -7.04 -1.99
N ILE A 26 10.27 -6.64 -2.81
CA ILE A 26 10.09 -6.50 -4.27
C ILE A 26 9.72 -7.86 -4.85
N LEU A 27 10.46 -8.92 -4.48
CA LEU A 27 10.28 -10.27 -5.01
C LEU A 27 8.89 -10.88 -4.76
N ILE A 28 8.21 -10.51 -3.67
CA ILE A 28 6.86 -11.01 -3.37
C ILE A 28 5.74 -10.06 -3.83
N SER A 29 6.07 -8.81 -4.15
CA SER A 29 5.08 -7.78 -4.48
C SER A 29 4.31 -8.10 -5.77
N GLY A 30 3.06 -7.64 -5.85
CA GLY A 30 2.21 -7.86 -7.04
C GLY A 30 1.98 -9.35 -7.37
N GLY A 31 2.07 -10.24 -6.36
CA GLY A 31 2.03 -11.69 -6.55
C GLY A 31 3.27 -12.24 -7.22
N GLY A 32 4.45 -11.67 -6.94
CA GLY A 32 5.73 -12.06 -7.56
C GLY A 32 6.01 -11.42 -8.92
N ARG A 33 5.13 -10.51 -9.38
CA ARG A 33 5.25 -9.82 -10.67
C ARG A 33 5.85 -8.43 -10.54
N CYS A 34 5.76 -7.82 -9.36
CA CYS A 34 6.10 -6.41 -9.07
C CYS A 34 5.22 -5.40 -9.83
N ASN A 35 4.33 -4.74 -9.10
CA ASN A 35 3.64 -3.54 -9.59
C ASN A 35 4.56 -2.33 -9.34
N PHE A 36 5.47 -2.03 -10.27
CA PHE A 36 6.66 -1.23 -9.97
C PHE A 36 6.42 0.28 -9.98
N THR A 37 5.32 0.76 -10.56
CA THR A 37 4.88 2.16 -10.51
C THR A 37 3.41 2.29 -10.94
N ASN A 38 2.86 3.50 -10.89
CA ASN A 38 1.51 3.81 -11.38
C ASN A 38 1.51 5.06 -12.28
N LEU A 39 0.89 4.95 -13.46
CA LEU A 39 0.73 6.04 -14.43
C LEU A 39 -0.03 7.25 -13.88
N TYR A 40 -0.88 7.05 -12.88
CA TYR A 40 -1.74 8.09 -12.31
C TYR A 40 -1.20 8.63 -10.98
N THR A 41 0.10 8.47 -10.71
CA THR A 41 0.70 8.94 -9.46
C THR A 41 0.60 10.46 -9.34
N THR A 42 -0.11 10.91 -8.32
CA THR A 42 -0.20 12.28 -7.84
C THR A 42 -0.02 12.31 -6.32
N VAL A 43 0.13 13.50 -5.74
CA VAL A 43 0.22 13.67 -4.28
C VAL A 43 -1.01 13.14 -3.55
N ASP A 44 -2.19 13.20 -4.17
CA ASP A 44 -3.45 12.75 -3.57
C ASP A 44 -3.52 11.23 -3.36
N ASN A 45 -2.63 10.47 -3.99
CA ASN A 45 -2.54 9.02 -3.83
C ASN A 45 -1.71 8.58 -2.62
N PHE A 46 -1.37 9.50 -1.72
CA PHE A 46 -0.55 9.24 -0.54
C PHE A 46 -1.22 9.72 0.74
N VAL A 47 -1.10 8.93 1.79
CA VAL A 47 -1.48 9.25 3.17
C VAL A 47 -0.24 9.73 3.89
N SER A 48 -0.29 10.94 4.43
CA SER A 48 0.77 11.61 5.20
C SER A 48 0.17 12.77 5.99
N GLU A 49 0.80 13.16 7.10
CA GLU A 49 0.45 14.42 7.79
C GLU A 49 0.89 15.67 6.99
N ASN A 50 1.81 15.53 6.03
CA ASN A 50 2.26 16.60 5.14
C ASN A 50 2.43 16.08 3.69
N PRO A 51 1.32 15.91 2.94
CA PRO A 51 1.36 15.40 1.57
C PRO A 51 2.17 16.29 0.62
N GLN A 52 2.20 17.62 0.83
CA GLN A 52 2.90 18.55 -0.05
C GLN A 52 4.42 18.31 -0.10
N PHE A 53 4.99 17.61 0.89
CA PHE A 53 6.38 17.16 0.87
C PHE A 53 6.75 16.42 -0.42
N LEU A 54 5.81 15.65 -0.98
CA LEU A 54 6.00 14.86 -2.20
C LEU A 54 6.27 15.70 -3.45
N ASN A 55 5.77 16.95 -3.51
CA ASN A 55 5.94 17.81 -4.69
C ASN A 55 7.42 18.03 -5.02
N ALA A 56 8.26 18.26 -4.00
CA ALA A 56 9.68 18.50 -4.18
C ALA A 56 10.43 17.24 -4.67
N VAL A 57 9.97 16.05 -4.28
CA VAL A 57 10.58 14.78 -4.65
C VAL A 57 10.13 14.36 -6.06
N PHE A 58 8.83 14.44 -6.37
CA PHE A 58 8.31 14.08 -7.69
C PHE A 58 8.66 15.09 -8.79
N ALA A 59 8.97 16.34 -8.46
CA ALA A 59 9.55 17.27 -9.43
C ALA A 59 10.95 16.87 -9.89
N GLN A 60 11.69 16.06 -9.11
CA GLN A 60 13.03 15.59 -9.46
C GLN A 60 13.03 14.21 -10.13
N TRP A 61 12.00 13.40 -9.87
CA TRP A 61 11.88 12.06 -10.42
C TRP A 61 10.41 11.71 -10.70
N THR A 62 10.05 11.80 -11.96
CA THR A 62 8.68 11.58 -12.45
C THR A 62 8.39 10.08 -12.63
N ILE A 63 7.13 9.77 -13.01
CA ILE A 63 6.74 8.41 -13.40
C ILE A 63 7.48 8.00 -14.67
N ASP A 64 7.58 8.90 -15.65
CA ASP A 64 8.29 8.65 -16.90
C ASP A 64 9.78 8.38 -16.68
N ASP A 65 10.40 9.05 -15.71
CA ASP A 65 11.79 8.76 -15.32
C ASP A 65 11.94 7.36 -14.75
N THR A 66 10.99 6.89 -13.93
CA THR A 66 10.96 5.50 -13.46
C THR A 66 10.82 4.51 -14.62
N ILE A 67 9.91 4.76 -15.56
CA ILE A 67 9.69 3.89 -16.72
C ILE A 67 10.97 3.82 -17.55
N ARG A 68 11.53 4.97 -17.94
CA ARG A 68 12.79 5.07 -18.70
C ARG A 68 13.94 4.37 -17.98
N PHE A 69 14.08 4.55 -16.67
CA PHE A 69 15.14 3.89 -15.90
C PHE A 69 15.08 2.36 -16.03
N PHE A 70 13.90 1.76 -15.90
CA PHE A 70 13.75 0.30 -16.01
C PHE A 70 13.88 -0.18 -17.46
N GLU A 71 13.48 0.61 -18.44
CA GLU A 71 13.69 0.33 -19.86
C GLU A 71 15.17 0.38 -20.23
N ASP A 72 15.88 1.45 -19.87
CA ASP A 72 17.27 1.70 -20.27
C ASP A 72 18.25 0.74 -19.58
N PHE A 73 18.11 0.54 -18.27
CA PHE A 73 19.05 -0.28 -17.50
C PHE A 73 18.64 -1.75 -17.39
N GLY A 74 17.35 -2.04 -17.54
CA GLY A 74 16.78 -3.37 -17.38
C GLY A 74 16.25 -4.02 -18.66
N GLY A 75 16.03 -3.25 -19.72
CA GLY A 75 15.23 -3.71 -20.87
C GLY A 75 13.79 -4.05 -20.48
N ILE A 76 13.29 -3.54 -19.35
CA ILE A 76 11.99 -3.88 -18.79
C ILE A 76 10.95 -2.94 -19.35
N ARG A 77 10.09 -3.45 -20.24
CA ARG A 77 8.89 -2.74 -20.69
C ARG A 77 7.75 -2.94 -19.69
N GLY A 78 7.03 -1.85 -19.40
CA GLY A 78 5.82 -1.87 -18.58
C GLY A 78 4.59 -2.33 -19.38
N GLU A 79 3.74 -3.13 -18.75
CA GLU A 79 2.40 -3.47 -19.21
C GLU A 79 1.38 -2.94 -18.19
N GLU A 80 0.46 -2.09 -18.63
CA GLU A 80 -0.63 -1.63 -17.78
C GLU A 80 -1.65 -2.76 -17.57
N LYS A 81 -2.05 -2.99 -16.33
CA LYS A 81 -3.16 -3.91 -16.01
C LYS A 81 -4.48 -3.17 -15.88
N THR A 82 -4.66 -2.45 -14.79
CA THR A 82 -5.88 -1.69 -14.49
C THR A 82 -5.50 -0.50 -13.65
N LEU A 83 -6.22 0.62 -13.79
CA LEU A 83 -6.03 1.80 -12.92
C LEU A 83 -4.57 2.30 -12.91
N GLY A 84 -3.91 2.32 -14.07
CA GLY A 84 -2.54 2.83 -14.23
C GLY A 84 -1.44 1.92 -13.67
N GLN A 85 -1.75 0.74 -13.13
CA GLN A 85 -0.78 -0.16 -12.52
C GLN A 85 0.18 -0.74 -13.57
N LEU A 86 1.49 -0.54 -13.41
CA LEU A 86 2.50 -1.05 -14.33
C LEU A 86 3.25 -2.25 -13.76
N PHE A 87 3.28 -3.32 -14.55
CA PHE A 87 4.03 -4.55 -14.28
C PHE A 87 5.04 -4.81 -15.38
N PRO A 88 6.18 -5.48 -15.13
CA PRO A 88 7.06 -5.96 -16.19
C PRO A 88 6.27 -6.87 -17.14
N THR A 89 6.48 -6.73 -18.45
CA THR A 89 5.89 -7.67 -19.44
C THR A 89 6.25 -9.13 -19.18
N THR A 90 7.42 -9.38 -18.58
CA THR A 90 7.87 -10.71 -18.15
C THR A 90 7.09 -11.27 -16.95
N ASN A 91 6.32 -10.43 -16.26
CA ASN A 91 5.61 -10.72 -15.01
C ASN A 91 6.52 -11.31 -13.92
N LYS A 92 7.77 -10.85 -13.83
CA LYS A 92 8.79 -11.36 -12.90
C LYS A 92 9.41 -10.24 -12.07
N ALA A 93 9.09 -10.20 -10.78
CA ALA A 93 9.67 -9.24 -9.84
C ALA A 93 11.20 -9.35 -9.71
N LYS A 94 11.76 -10.55 -9.93
CA LYS A 94 13.21 -10.76 -9.92
C LYS A 94 13.94 -9.93 -10.98
N ASP A 95 13.28 -9.56 -12.08
CA ASP A 95 13.89 -8.76 -13.14
C ASP A 95 14.14 -7.34 -12.62
N ILE A 96 13.21 -6.78 -11.83
CA ILE A 96 13.37 -5.47 -11.16
C ILE A 96 14.55 -5.48 -10.19
N VAL A 97 14.69 -6.53 -9.37
CA VAL A 97 15.83 -6.66 -8.45
C VAL A 97 17.14 -6.78 -9.22
N ALA A 98 17.15 -7.54 -10.33
CA ALA A 98 18.33 -7.73 -11.16
C ALA A 98 18.86 -6.43 -11.75
N VAL A 99 17.99 -5.48 -12.13
CA VAL A 99 18.41 -4.13 -12.57
C VAL A 99 19.27 -3.46 -11.51
N PHE A 100 18.81 -3.45 -10.26
CA PHE A 100 19.56 -2.81 -9.18
C PHE A 100 20.87 -3.54 -8.87
N THR A 101 20.87 -4.86 -8.75
CA THR A 101 22.09 -5.61 -8.43
C THR A 101 23.14 -5.50 -9.54
N LYS A 102 22.70 -5.48 -10.81
CA LYS A 102 23.57 -5.26 -11.96
C LYS A 102 24.20 -3.86 -11.91
N LEU A 103 23.39 -2.83 -11.68
CA LEU A 103 23.89 -1.46 -11.57
C LEU A 103 24.89 -1.28 -10.43
N LEU A 104 24.63 -1.89 -9.26
CA LEU A 104 25.58 -1.86 -8.14
C LEU A 104 26.91 -2.52 -8.54
N TYR A 105 26.86 -3.66 -9.22
CA TYR A 105 28.08 -4.33 -9.72
C TYR A 105 28.82 -3.48 -10.76
N ASP A 106 28.12 -3.01 -11.80
CA ASP A 106 28.71 -2.27 -12.92
C ASP A 106 29.34 -0.94 -12.46
N THR A 107 28.80 -0.33 -11.41
CA THR A 107 29.32 0.94 -10.83
C THR A 107 30.22 0.71 -9.61
N GLY A 108 30.57 -0.53 -9.30
CA GLY A 108 31.48 -0.91 -8.23
C GLY A 108 31.03 -0.45 -6.84
N GLN A 109 29.75 -0.61 -6.53
CA GLN A 109 29.16 -0.40 -5.21
C GLN A 109 29.24 -1.69 -4.39
N ASP A 110 29.43 -1.56 -3.08
CA ASP A 110 29.46 -2.72 -2.20
C ASP A 110 28.05 -3.07 -1.70
N LEU A 111 27.74 -4.37 -1.68
CA LEU A 111 26.51 -4.92 -1.11
C LEU A 111 26.86 -6.03 -0.12
N TRP A 112 26.68 -5.76 1.16
CA TRP A 112 26.87 -6.75 2.22
C TRP A 112 25.51 -7.29 2.66
N LEU A 113 25.27 -8.54 2.27
CA LEU A 113 24.14 -9.37 2.71
C LEU A 113 24.48 -10.01 4.07
N ASP A 114 23.49 -10.64 4.70
CA ASP A 114 23.62 -11.28 6.02
C ASP A 114 24.29 -10.35 7.05
N THR A 115 23.96 -9.07 6.99
CA THR A 115 24.59 -8.00 7.79
C THR A 115 23.52 -7.24 8.56
N LEU A 116 23.47 -7.48 9.87
CA LEU A 116 22.54 -6.82 10.78
C LEU A 116 23.15 -5.51 11.28
N VAL A 117 22.48 -4.38 11.01
CA VAL A 117 22.82 -3.11 11.65
C VAL A 117 22.19 -3.05 13.04
N LYS A 118 22.99 -2.82 14.07
CA LYS A 118 22.57 -2.74 15.48
C LYS A 118 22.33 -1.30 15.93
N SER A 119 23.21 -0.36 15.55
CA SER A 119 23.05 1.05 15.87
C SER A 119 23.66 1.96 14.80
N VAL A 120 23.15 3.20 14.76
CA VAL A 120 23.74 4.34 14.07
C VAL A 120 23.91 5.42 15.12
N ASP A 121 25.15 5.82 15.37
CA ASP A 121 25.50 6.79 16.40
C ASP A 121 26.28 7.94 15.78
N GLN A 122 25.89 9.18 16.10
CA GLN A 122 26.58 10.37 15.63
C GLN A 122 27.95 10.50 16.31
N THR A 123 28.97 10.88 15.55
CA THR A 123 30.32 11.17 16.03
C THR A 123 30.73 12.59 15.65
N ALA A 124 31.92 13.02 16.06
CA ALA A 124 32.44 14.35 15.71
C ALA A 124 32.60 14.55 14.18
N ASP A 125 32.93 13.47 13.45
CA ASP A 125 33.28 13.51 12.02
C ASP A 125 32.28 12.75 11.11
N GLY A 126 31.10 12.42 11.63
CA GLY A 126 30.05 11.70 10.89
C GLY A 126 29.29 10.72 11.76
N TYR A 127 29.34 9.43 11.39
CA TYR A 127 28.58 8.36 12.01
C TYR A 127 29.42 7.12 12.26
N ALA A 128 29.14 6.43 13.36
CA ALA A 128 29.59 5.08 13.66
C ALA A 128 28.41 4.11 13.53
N ILE A 129 28.59 3.05 12.76
CA ILE A 129 27.57 2.05 12.45
C ILE A 129 28.01 0.72 13.05
N ALA A 130 27.37 0.31 14.14
CA ALA A 130 27.62 -1.00 14.73
C ALA A 130 26.86 -2.06 13.92
N ILE A 131 27.57 -3.08 13.46
CA ILE A 131 27.02 -4.17 12.66
C ILE A 131 27.40 -5.54 13.24
N GLU A 132 26.62 -6.55 12.91
CA GLU A 132 26.98 -7.95 13.05
C GLU A 132 26.93 -8.63 11.68
N ARG A 133 28.05 -9.24 11.29
CA ARG A 133 28.20 -9.94 10.01
C ARG A 133 29.03 -11.20 10.21
N ALA A 134 28.54 -12.33 9.72
CA ALA A 134 29.19 -13.64 9.89
C ALA A 134 29.55 -13.95 11.37
N GLY A 135 28.66 -13.60 12.30
CA GLY A 135 28.83 -13.81 13.75
C GLY A 135 29.89 -12.94 14.42
N LYS A 136 30.39 -11.90 13.73
CA LYS A 136 31.37 -10.95 14.26
C LYS A 136 30.77 -9.56 14.34
N GLU A 137 30.98 -8.89 15.47
CA GLU A 137 30.66 -7.48 15.63
C GLU A 137 31.75 -6.61 15.00
N GLN A 138 31.34 -5.55 14.30
CA GLN A 138 32.22 -4.59 13.67
C GLN A 138 31.62 -3.19 13.77
N VAL A 139 32.45 -2.16 13.73
CA VAL A 139 32.02 -0.77 13.64
C VAL A 139 32.55 -0.18 12.35
N LEU A 140 31.65 0.37 11.54
CA LEU A 140 31.98 1.11 10.33
C LEU A 140 31.88 2.60 10.60
N HIS A 141 32.69 3.40 9.90
CA HIS A 141 32.64 4.85 9.98
C HIS A 141 32.34 5.46 8.61
N CYS A 142 31.43 6.42 8.57
CA CYS A 142 31.08 7.15 7.37
C CYS A 142 30.67 8.59 7.68
N LYS A 143 30.74 9.48 6.69
CA LYS A 143 30.25 10.86 6.81
C LYS A 143 28.75 10.98 6.62
N LYS A 144 28.17 10.11 5.80
CA LYS A 144 26.75 10.10 5.44
C LYS A 144 26.17 8.70 5.60
N VAL A 145 24.94 8.62 6.09
CA VAL A 145 24.20 7.38 6.33
C VAL A 145 22.76 7.54 5.84
N VAL A 146 22.26 6.51 5.15
CA VAL A 146 20.88 6.48 4.65
C VAL A 146 20.11 5.38 5.36
N LEU A 147 19.08 5.75 6.10
CA LEU A 147 18.12 4.82 6.70
C LEU A 147 17.02 4.49 5.69
N ALA A 148 17.18 3.36 5.00
CA ALA A 148 16.23 2.83 4.02
C ALA A 148 15.69 1.44 4.44
N SER A 149 15.53 1.20 5.76
CA SER A 149 15.17 -0.11 6.32
C SER A 149 13.69 -0.50 6.19
N GLY A 150 12.88 0.32 5.51
CA GLY A 150 11.45 0.10 5.32
C GLY A 150 10.61 0.24 6.60
N GLY A 151 9.37 -0.25 6.54
CA GLY A 151 8.42 -0.26 7.65
C GLY A 151 8.29 -1.61 8.36
N LEU A 152 7.26 -1.73 9.19
CA LEU A 152 6.95 -2.89 10.02
C LEU A 152 6.32 -4.12 9.33
N PRO A 153 5.63 -4.03 8.17
CA PRO A 153 4.94 -5.18 7.59
C PRO A 153 5.85 -6.30 7.13
N VAL A 154 5.40 -7.54 7.39
CA VAL A 154 6.02 -8.80 6.98
C VAL A 154 7.40 -9.05 7.63
N THR A 155 7.40 -9.23 8.96
CA THR A 155 8.59 -9.51 9.78
C THR A 155 9.43 -10.69 9.28
N LYS A 156 8.77 -11.73 8.74
CA LYS A 156 9.40 -12.91 8.14
C LYS A 156 10.29 -12.60 6.93
N LEU A 157 10.11 -11.45 6.28
CA LEU A 157 10.94 -10.97 5.16
C LEU A 157 12.03 -9.98 5.59
N GLY A 158 12.22 -9.83 6.90
CA GLY A 158 13.24 -8.97 7.44
C GLY A 158 12.79 -7.56 7.78
N ALA A 159 11.49 -7.26 7.73
CA ALA A 159 10.97 -6.00 8.24
C ALA A 159 11.37 -5.78 9.71
N SER A 160 11.68 -4.53 10.06
CA SER A 160 12.07 -4.13 11.40
C SER A 160 11.72 -2.67 11.64
N ASP A 161 11.67 -2.30 12.91
CA ASP A 161 11.46 -0.93 13.35
C ASP A 161 12.76 -0.11 13.44
N PHE A 162 13.86 -0.57 12.82
CA PHE A 162 15.20 0.00 13.02
C PHE A 162 15.27 1.51 12.78
N ALA A 163 14.83 1.99 11.62
CA ALA A 163 14.80 3.43 11.34
C ALA A 163 13.97 4.21 12.36
N LEU A 164 12.80 3.68 12.77
CA LEU A 164 11.92 4.32 13.74
C LEU A 164 12.57 4.40 15.13
N ARG A 165 13.22 3.32 15.59
CA ARG A 165 13.96 3.32 16.86
C ARG A 165 15.13 4.29 16.83
N THR A 166 15.89 4.31 15.73
CA THR A 166 17.00 5.25 15.56
C THR A 166 16.51 6.69 15.60
N ALA A 167 15.44 7.02 14.86
CA ALA A 167 14.83 8.36 14.88
C ALA A 167 14.37 8.78 16.28
N ARG A 168 13.68 7.89 17.02
CA ARG A 168 13.29 8.17 18.41
C ARG A 168 14.47 8.39 19.35
N LYS A 169 15.55 7.60 19.20
CA LYS A 169 16.79 7.78 19.99
C LYS A 169 17.43 9.15 19.72
N LEU A 170 17.33 9.63 18.48
CA LEU A 170 17.79 10.96 18.06
C LEU A 170 16.80 12.08 18.42
N GLY A 171 15.65 11.76 19.03
CA GLY A 171 14.65 12.77 19.41
C GLY A 171 13.81 13.31 18.24
N MET A 172 13.86 12.67 17.07
CA MET A 172 13.04 13.05 15.91
C MET A 172 11.58 12.65 16.12
N GLN A 173 10.65 13.44 15.61
CA GLN A 173 9.23 13.10 15.63
C GLN A 173 8.93 11.88 14.76
N VAL A 174 8.18 10.93 15.31
CA VAL A 174 7.66 9.76 14.62
C VAL A 174 6.13 9.77 14.73
N ILE A 175 5.45 9.89 13.58
CA ILE A 175 4.00 9.81 13.47
C ILE A 175 3.54 8.39 13.83
N GLY A 176 2.44 8.29 14.57
CA GLY A 176 1.92 7.02 15.08
C GLY A 176 1.70 6.00 13.96
N THR A 177 2.32 4.83 14.08
CA THR A 177 2.29 3.83 13.02
C THR A 177 1.12 2.87 13.15
N ALA A 178 0.56 2.46 12.01
CA ALA A 178 -0.46 1.43 11.97
C ALA A 178 -0.37 0.58 10.68
N PRO A 179 -0.90 -0.65 10.70
CA PRO A 179 -1.13 -1.43 9.48
C PRO A 179 -1.97 -0.65 8.46
N ALA A 180 -1.60 -0.73 7.19
CA ALA A 180 -2.28 -0.11 6.05
C ALA A 180 -2.22 -1.04 4.83
N LEU A 181 -3.16 -0.86 3.89
CA LEU A 181 -3.40 -1.85 2.83
C LEU A 181 -3.54 -3.26 3.42
N VAL A 182 -4.40 -3.37 4.43
CA VAL A 182 -4.56 -4.55 5.28
C VAL A 182 -6.02 -5.00 5.28
N PRO A 183 -6.29 -6.31 5.30
CA PRO A 183 -7.66 -6.77 5.44
C PRO A 183 -8.27 -6.44 6.81
N LEU A 184 -9.59 -6.29 6.83
CA LEU A 184 -10.36 -5.89 8.01
C LEU A 184 -11.18 -7.06 8.56
N THR A 185 -11.24 -7.19 9.88
CA THR A 185 -11.91 -8.30 10.57
C THR A 185 -13.30 -7.92 11.02
N ILE A 186 -14.23 -8.88 10.96
CA ILE A 186 -15.59 -8.75 11.47
C ILE A 186 -15.79 -9.79 12.57
N THR A 187 -16.34 -9.37 13.72
CA THR A 187 -16.62 -10.25 14.87
C THR A 187 -18.06 -10.02 15.39
N GLY A 188 -18.46 -10.81 16.39
CA GLY A 188 -19.77 -10.66 17.03
C GLY A 188 -20.92 -11.10 16.15
N LYS A 189 -22.09 -10.46 16.31
CA LYS A 189 -23.38 -10.88 15.72
C LYS A 189 -23.41 -10.95 14.19
N ASP A 190 -22.50 -10.26 13.52
CA ASP A 190 -22.46 -10.21 12.05
C ASP A 190 -21.43 -11.18 11.47
N ALA A 191 -20.53 -11.75 12.28
CA ALA A 191 -19.43 -12.59 11.83
C ALA A 191 -19.89 -13.77 10.95
N GLU A 192 -20.94 -14.49 11.37
CA GLU A 192 -21.49 -15.63 10.63
C GLU A 192 -21.98 -15.23 9.24
N TRP A 193 -22.59 -14.05 9.10
CA TRP A 193 -23.08 -13.56 7.82
C TRP A 193 -21.94 -13.31 6.84
N TYR A 194 -20.89 -12.59 7.25
CA TYR A 194 -19.70 -12.38 6.41
C TYR A 194 -18.98 -13.70 6.10
N ALA A 195 -18.85 -14.59 7.10
CA ALA A 195 -18.19 -15.88 6.93
C ALA A 195 -18.95 -16.77 5.94
N SER A 196 -20.29 -16.76 5.98
CA SER A 196 -21.13 -17.47 5.02
C SER A 196 -20.82 -17.06 3.59
N LEU A 197 -20.45 -15.80 3.34
CA LEU A 197 -20.10 -15.25 2.04
C LEU A 197 -18.64 -15.50 1.63
N SER A 198 -17.83 -16.18 2.44
CA SER A 198 -16.41 -16.41 2.16
C SER A 198 -16.17 -16.92 0.72
N GLY A 199 -15.21 -16.29 0.05
CA GLY A 199 -14.86 -16.53 -1.35
C GLY A 199 -15.68 -15.74 -2.37
N ASN A 200 -16.76 -15.06 -1.96
CA ASN A 200 -17.52 -14.20 -2.85
C ASN A 200 -16.84 -12.85 -3.06
N SER A 201 -16.80 -12.38 -4.32
CA SER A 201 -16.24 -11.09 -4.72
C SER A 201 -17.34 -10.22 -5.33
N VAL A 202 -17.35 -8.94 -5.00
CA VAL A 202 -18.34 -7.96 -5.49
C VAL A 202 -17.62 -6.67 -5.86
N PHE A 203 -17.84 -6.14 -7.05
CA PHE A 203 -17.38 -4.81 -7.41
C PHE A 203 -18.21 -3.77 -6.66
N ALA A 204 -17.59 -3.01 -5.77
CA ALA A 204 -18.28 -2.08 -4.87
C ALA A 204 -17.55 -0.72 -4.82
N ARG A 205 -18.27 0.32 -4.43
CA ARG A 205 -17.66 1.57 -3.97
C ARG A 205 -17.58 1.52 -2.46
N VAL A 206 -16.37 1.55 -1.92
CA VAL A 206 -16.11 1.56 -0.48
C VAL A 206 -15.64 2.95 -0.08
N TYR A 207 -16.31 3.58 0.88
CA TYR A 207 -16.07 4.97 1.21
C TYR A 207 -16.30 5.32 2.68
N ASN A 208 -15.70 6.42 3.10
CA ASN A 208 -16.00 7.14 4.33
C ASN A 208 -15.97 8.66 4.04
N ASP A 209 -16.06 9.49 5.07
CA ASP A 209 -16.07 10.96 4.90
C ASP A 209 -14.77 11.53 4.30
N ARG A 210 -13.68 10.74 4.29
CA ARG A 210 -12.35 11.16 3.82
C ARG A 210 -12.06 10.73 2.39
N ILE A 211 -12.55 9.57 1.94
CA ILE A 211 -12.15 8.98 0.66
C ILE A 211 -13.16 7.93 0.15
N SER A 212 -13.10 7.63 -1.15
CA SER A 212 -13.86 6.55 -1.79
C SER A 212 -13.03 5.77 -2.81
N PHE A 213 -13.24 4.46 -2.89
CA PHE A 213 -12.58 3.56 -3.84
C PHE A 213 -13.56 2.62 -4.53
N ASP A 214 -13.49 2.56 -5.86
CA ASP A 214 -14.30 1.67 -6.68
C ASP A 214 -13.46 0.46 -7.10
N GLU A 215 -13.66 -0.68 -6.44
CA GLU A 215 -13.05 -1.96 -6.83
C GLU A 215 -13.77 -3.14 -6.17
N ASN A 216 -13.34 -4.35 -6.47
CA ASN A 216 -13.75 -5.57 -5.81
C ASN A 216 -13.44 -5.54 -4.31
N ILE A 217 -14.47 -5.89 -3.54
CA ILE A 217 -14.36 -6.41 -2.18
C ILE A 217 -14.36 -7.94 -2.25
N LEU A 218 -13.69 -8.58 -1.29
CA LEU A 218 -13.66 -10.02 -1.11
C LEU A 218 -14.14 -10.38 0.30
N PHE A 219 -15.20 -11.17 0.38
CA PHE A 219 -15.66 -11.75 1.63
C PHE A 219 -14.77 -12.94 2.03
N THR A 220 -14.44 -13.03 3.31
CA THR A 220 -13.60 -14.09 3.87
C THR A 220 -14.23 -14.64 5.15
N HIS A 221 -13.77 -15.82 5.58
CA HIS A 221 -14.25 -16.46 6.80
C HIS A 221 -14.03 -15.65 8.10
N TRP A 222 -13.22 -14.59 8.08
CA TRP A 222 -12.95 -13.72 9.24
C TRP A 222 -13.31 -12.24 9.02
N GLY A 223 -13.83 -11.87 7.84
CA GLY A 223 -14.13 -10.48 7.52
C GLY A 223 -13.97 -10.15 6.04
N LEU A 224 -13.30 -9.03 5.75
CA LEU A 224 -13.26 -8.41 4.43
C LEU A 224 -11.82 -8.20 3.94
N SER A 225 -11.62 -8.42 2.65
CA SER A 225 -10.37 -8.21 1.90
C SER A 225 -10.70 -7.67 0.50
N GLY A 226 -9.76 -7.76 -0.43
CA GLY A 226 -9.90 -7.27 -1.80
C GLY A 226 -9.47 -5.81 -1.94
N PRO A 227 -9.13 -5.36 -3.15
CA PRO A 227 -8.48 -4.06 -3.36
C PRO A 227 -9.19 -2.88 -2.72
N ALA A 228 -10.53 -2.79 -2.80
CA ALA A 228 -11.26 -1.67 -2.19
C ALA A 228 -11.16 -1.65 -0.65
N ILE A 229 -11.12 -2.83 -0.02
CA ILE A 229 -10.95 -2.95 1.45
C ILE A 229 -9.52 -2.62 1.85
N LEU A 230 -8.53 -3.10 1.09
CA LEU A 230 -7.13 -2.75 1.34
C LEU A 230 -6.96 -1.23 1.25
N GLN A 231 -7.49 -0.59 0.21
CA GLN A 231 -7.42 0.87 0.06
C GLN A 231 -8.07 1.62 1.24
N ILE A 232 -9.34 1.31 1.59
CA ILE A 232 -10.03 2.02 2.68
C ILE A 232 -9.37 1.80 4.05
N SER A 233 -8.67 0.67 4.25
CA SER A 233 -8.00 0.37 5.52
C SER A 233 -6.98 1.45 5.93
N SER A 234 -6.34 2.11 4.95
CA SER A 234 -5.38 3.21 5.17
C SER A 234 -6.06 4.48 5.70
N TYR A 235 -7.36 4.64 5.45
CA TYR A 235 -8.19 5.77 5.89
C TYR A 235 -9.16 5.41 7.02
N TRP A 236 -9.26 4.14 7.39
CA TRP A 236 -10.06 3.66 8.52
C TRP A 236 -9.22 3.63 9.80
N ARG A 237 -9.82 4.00 10.93
CA ARG A 237 -9.26 3.89 12.28
C ARG A 237 -10.16 3.01 13.15
N ALA A 238 -9.56 2.39 14.17
CA ALA A 238 -10.29 1.50 15.07
C ALA A 238 -11.52 2.17 15.68
N GLY A 239 -12.66 1.48 15.62
CA GLY A 239 -13.95 1.98 16.10
C GLY A 239 -14.79 2.73 15.06
N GLU A 240 -14.21 3.13 13.93
CA GLU A 240 -14.93 3.82 12.85
C GLU A 240 -15.75 2.86 11.97
N VAL A 241 -16.69 3.44 11.22
CA VAL A 241 -17.56 2.78 10.25
C VAL A 241 -17.19 3.27 8.86
N PHE A 242 -17.26 2.38 7.87
CA PHE A 242 -17.27 2.77 6.46
C PHE A 242 -18.53 2.25 5.77
N THR A 243 -18.77 2.70 4.55
CA THR A 243 -19.94 2.31 3.76
C THR A 243 -19.51 1.61 2.48
N MET A 244 -20.27 0.59 2.09
CA MET A 244 -20.17 -0.08 0.81
C MET A 244 -21.43 0.21 0.01
N ASP A 245 -21.28 0.84 -1.14
CA ASP A 245 -22.24 0.75 -2.23
C ASP A 245 -21.93 -0.52 -3.00
N LEU A 246 -22.79 -1.53 -2.85
CA LEU A 246 -22.62 -2.85 -3.45
C LEU A 246 -23.01 -2.89 -4.93
N LEU A 247 -23.63 -1.83 -5.46
CA LEU A 247 -24.06 -1.74 -6.86
C LEU A 247 -23.75 -0.37 -7.47
N PRO A 248 -22.48 0.10 -7.43
CA PRO A 248 -22.14 1.50 -7.70
C PRO A 248 -22.33 1.90 -9.18
N LYS A 249 -22.45 0.93 -10.08
CA LYS A 249 -22.63 1.14 -11.53
C LYS A 249 -24.08 1.29 -11.95
N PHE A 250 -25.05 0.99 -11.07
CA PHE A 250 -26.47 1.00 -11.40
C PHE A 250 -27.28 1.75 -10.36
N LYS A 251 -28.41 2.35 -10.77
CA LYS A 251 -29.36 2.95 -9.84
C LYS A 251 -30.47 1.95 -9.56
N LEU A 252 -30.44 1.29 -8.40
CA LEU A 252 -31.41 0.23 -8.08
C LEU A 252 -32.86 0.73 -8.09
N GLU A 253 -33.10 1.99 -7.75
CA GLU A 253 -34.42 2.61 -7.84
C GLU A 253 -34.99 2.58 -9.27
N GLU A 254 -34.17 2.91 -10.27
CA GLU A 254 -34.58 2.87 -11.68
C GLU A 254 -34.79 1.44 -12.17
N LEU A 255 -34.00 0.48 -11.68
CA LEU A 255 -34.19 -0.94 -12.00
C LEU A 255 -35.52 -1.46 -11.44
N ILE A 256 -35.84 -1.13 -10.19
CA ILE A 256 -37.12 -1.48 -9.56
C ILE A 256 -38.28 -0.83 -10.31
N LYS A 257 -38.15 0.45 -10.69
CA LYS A 257 -39.17 1.17 -11.46
C LYS A 257 -39.41 0.53 -12.82
N ARG A 258 -38.36 0.23 -13.58
CA ARG A 258 -38.46 -0.46 -14.87
C ARG A 258 -39.13 -1.82 -14.76
N GLU A 259 -38.78 -2.60 -13.73
CA GLU A 259 -39.43 -3.89 -13.48
C GLU A 259 -40.93 -3.73 -13.15
N ARG A 260 -41.33 -2.68 -12.43
CA ARG A 260 -42.76 -2.37 -12.22
C ARG A 260 -43.49 -2.05 -13.51
N GLU A 261 -42.87 -1.30 -14.42
CA GLU A 261 -43.45 -0.98 -15.74
C GLU A 261 -43.68 -2.24 -16.59
N LEU A 262 -42.87 -3.29 -16.39
CA LEU A 262 -43.04 -4.62 -17.02
C LEU A 262 -44.03 -5.53 -16.26
N GLY A 263 -44.78 -4.99 -15.29
CA GLY A 263 -45.77 -5.70 -14.50
C GLY A 263 -45.24 -6.31 -13.18
N GLY A 264 -43.97 -6.10 -12.85
CA GLY A 264 -43.38 -6.39 -11.53
C GLY A 264 -43.50 -7.84 -11.06
N LYS A 265 -43.53 -8.80 -12.01
CA LYS A 265 -43.77 -10.22 -11.72
C LYS A 265 -42.59 -10.91 -11.02
N ARG A 266 -41.37 -10.43 -11.26
CA ARG A 266 -40.14 -10.94 -10.63
C ARG A 266 -40.11 -10.60 -9.15
N THR A 267 -39.49 -11.47 -8.36
CA THR A 267 -39.12 -11.14 -6.97
C THR A 267 -37.90 -10.23 -6.93
N ILE A 268 -37.66 -9.56 -5.80
CA ILE A 268 -36.45 -8.76 -5.59
C ILE A 268 -35.20 -9.62 -5.76
N GLY A 269 -35.18 -10.83 -5.18
CA GLY A 269 -34.06 -11.75 -5.30
C GLY A 269 -33.80 -12.13 -6.76
N GLN A 270 -34.85 -12.36 -7.54
CA GLN A 270 -34.72 -12.61 -8.97
C GLN A 270 -34.08 -11.42 -9.70
N LEU A 271 -34.46 -10.18 -9.39
CA LEU A 271 -33.80 -8.97 -9.95
C LEU A 271 -32.33 -8.88 -9.52
N LEU A 272 -32.04 -9.07 -8.23
CA LEU A 272 -30.68 -8.97 -7.70
C LEU A 272 -29.74 -10.05 -8.25
N ASN A 273 -30.25 -11.22 -8.64
CA ASN A 273 -29.47 -12.28 -9.28
C ASN A 273 -28.89 -11.88 -10.66
N ASP A 274 -29.37 -10.79 -11.27
CA ASP A 274 -28.77 -10.25 -12.50
C ASP A 274 -27.42 -9.56 -12.23
N TYR A 275 -27.15 -9.18 -10.97
CA TYR A 275 -26.01 -8.34 -10.58
C TYR A 275 -25.12 -8.98 -9.51
N PHE A 276 -25.69 -9.88 -8.71
CA PHE A 276 -25.02 -10.57 -7.62
C PHE A 276 -25.07 -12.09 -7.82
N THR A 277 -24.15 -12.81 -7.20
CA THR A 277 -24.22 -14.27 -7.17
C THR A 277 -25.45 -14.72 -6.38
N LYS A 278 -25.98 -15.90 -6.70
CA LYS A 278 -27.08 -16.52 -5.95
C LYS A 278 -26.81 -16.56 -4.44
N LYS A 279 -25.58 -16.92 -4.07
CA LYS A 279 -25.10 -16.96 -2.68
C LYS A 279 -25.20 -15.58 -2.00
N MET A 280 -24.83 -14.51 -2.70
CA MET A 280 -24.94 -13.15 -2.17
C MET A 280 -26.40 -12.72 -2.00
N VAL A 281 -27.26 -13.02 -2.99
CA VAL A 281 -28.70 -12.71 -2.91
C VAL A 281 -29.37 -13.46 -1.75
N GLU A 282 -29.07 -14.74 -1.57
CA GLU A 282 -29.55 -15.54 -0.44
C GLU A 282 -29.09 -14.96 0.91
N ALA A 283 -27.83 -14.54 1.02
CA ALA A 283 -27.34 -13.89 2.24
C ALA A 283 -28.03 -12.54 2.51
N LEU A 284 -28.33 -11.77 1.46
CA LEU A 284 -29.06 -10.50 1.58
C LEU A 284 -30.50 -10.69 2.07
N ALA A 285 -31.06 -11.91 2.07
CA ALA A 285 -32.36 -12.21 2.69
C ALA A 285 -32.42 -11.84 4.18
N LYS A 286 -31.27 -11.80 4.88
CA LYS A 286 -31.17 -11.30 6.26
C LYS A 286 -31.65 -9.85 6.40
N PHE A 287 -31.53 -9.05 5.34
CA PHE A 287 -31.80 -7.60 5.35
C PHE A 287 -32.95 -7.19 4.41
N LEU A 288 -33.24 -8.00 3.39
CA LEU A 288 -34.13 -7.65 2.29
C LEU A 288 -35.23 -8.72 2.13
N PRO A 289 -36.47 -8.33 1.74
CA PRO A 289 -37.54 -9.27 1.48
C PRO A 289 -37.41 -9.92 0.09
N ILE A 290 -36.38 -10.75 -0.13
CA ILE A 290 -35.98 -11.22 -1.46
C ILE A 290 -37.06 -12.01 -2.23
N ASP A 291 -38.01 -12.64 -1.52
CA ASP A 291 -39.11 -13.40 -2.13
C ASP A 291 -40.33 -12.54 -2.51
N THR A 292 -40.33 -11.26 -2.12
CA THR A 292 -41.43 -10.35 -2.43
C THR A 292 -41.36 -9.92 -3.89
N LYS A 293 -42.51 -10.00 -4.59
CA LYS A 293 -42.67 -9.51 -5.95
C LYS A 293 -42.49 -8.00 -6.00
N ILE A 294 -41.84 -7.50 -7.04
CA ILE A 294 -41.59 -6.07 -7.23
C ILE A 294 -42.90 -5.28 -7.33
N ALA A 295 -43.95 -5.86 -7.92
CA ALA A 295 -45.29 -5.28 -7.98
C ALA A 295 -45.93 -5.08 -6.59
N SER A 296 -45.53 -5.88 -5.59
CA SER A 296 -46.06 -5.83 -4.23
C SER A 296 -45.30 -4.86 -3.31
N LEU A 297 -44.20 -4.24 -3.79
CA LEU A 297 -43.39 -3.37 -2.97
C LEU A 297 -44.07 -2.03 -2.70
N GLY A 298 -44.17 -1.67 -1.42
CA GLY A 298 -44.46 -0.30 -1.01
C GLY A 298 -43.30 0.66 -1.32
N LYS A 299 -43.57 1.96 -1.27
CA LYS A 299 -42.53 3.00 -1.44
C LYS A 299 -41.45 2.91 -0.35
N ALA A 300 -41.85 2.66 0.90
CA ALA A 300 -40.93 2.56 2.03
C ALA A 300 -39.99 1.35 1.91
N ASP A 301 -40.51 0.19 1.48
CA ASP A 301 -39.69 -1.02 1.31
C ASP A 301 -38.72 -0.87 0.14
N ALA A 302 -39.18 -0.30 -0.98
CA ALA A 302 -38.31 0.01 -2.12
C ALA A 302 -37.16 0.94 -1.70
N LYS A 303 -37.45 2.00 -0.93
CA LYS A 303 -36.43 2.90 -0.39
C LYS A 303 -35.43 2.16 0.51
N ARG A 304 -35.90 1.31 1.43
CA ARG A 304 -35.02 0.54 2.32
C ARG A 304 -34.10 -0.41 1.56
N ILE A 305 -34.60 -1.05 0.50
CA ILE A 305 -33.81 -1.93 -0.36
C ILE A 305 -32.69 -1.14 -1.04
N VAL A 306 -33.03 0.01 -1.64
CA VAL A 306 -32.07 0.92 -2.27
C VAL A 306 -31.00 1.37 -1.27
N GLU A 307 -31.42 1.85 -0.09
CA GLU A 307 -30.49 2.28 0.97
C GLU A 307 -29.59 1.14 1.45
N THR A 308 -30.12 -0.08 1.60
CA THR A 308 -29.34 -1.22 2.08
C THR A 308 -28.25 -1.62 1.06
N ILE A 309 -28.56 -1.59 -0.24
CA ILE A 309 -27.60 -1.96 -1.29
C ILE A 309 -26.57 -0.86 -1.54
N HIS A 310 -26.99 0.41 -1.58
CA HIS A 310 -26.12 1.53 -1.91
C HIS A 310 -25.41 2.18 -0.70
N ALA A 311 -25.87 1.90 0.51
CA ALA A 311 -25.31 2.47 1.74
C ALA A 311 -25.13 1.41 2.84
N PHE A 312 -24.59 0.24 2.48
CA PHE A 312 -24.34 -0.85 3.41
C PHE A 312 -23.23 -0.48 4.41
N LYS A 313 -23.59 -0.23 5.67
CA LYS A 313 -22.65 0.19 6.72
C LYS A 313 -21.88 -0.98 7.30
N VAL A 314 -20.58 -0.83 7.44
CA VAL A 314 -19.66 -1.84 7.99
C VAL A 314 -18.89 -1.24 9.16
N LYS A 315 -18.93 -1.93 10.31
CA LYS A 315 -18.08 -1.61 11.47
C LYS A 315 -17.08 -2.75 11.69
N PRO A 316 -15.84 -2.62 11.22
CA PRO A 316 -14.80 -3.61 11.52
C PRO A 316 -14.47 -3.68 13.01
N ALA A 317 -14.11 -4.87 13.46
CA ALA A 317 -13.60 -5.08 14.81
C ALA A 317 -12.12 -4.69 14.95
N GLY A 318 -11.36 -4.82 13.85
CA GLY A 318 -9.93 -4.59 13.80
C GLY A 318 -9.37 -4.86 12.41
N ASP A 319 -8.05 -4.84 12.27
CA ASP A 319 -7.33 -5.28 11.08
C ASP A 319 -6.55 -6.58 11.33
N LYS A 320 -5.92 -7.12 10.28
CA LYS A 320 -5.14 -8.37 10.34
C LYS A 320 -3.67 -8.19 10.78
N GLY A 321 -3.27 -6.99 11.19
CA GLY A 321 -1.93 -6.70 11.68
C GLY A 321 -0.85 -6.66 10.59
N TYR A 322 0.37 -6.35 11.02
CA TYR A 322 1.54 -6.16 10.14
C TYR A 322 1.96 -7.39 9.35
N ASP A 323 1.63 -8.60 9.81
CA ASP A 323 1.94 -9.83 9.05
C ASP A 323 1.05 -10.00 7.80
N LYS A 324 -0.04 -9.23 7.70
CA LYS A 324 -0.98 -9.26 6.58
C LYS A 324 -1.15 -7.91 5.88
N ALA A 325 -0.58 -6.85 6.43
CA ALA A 325 -0.51 -5.54 5.79
C ALA A 325 0.52 -5.56 4.65
N GLU A 326 0.25 -4.82 3.58
CA GLU A 326 1.28 -4.58 2.55
C GLU A 326 2.23 -3.47 2.98
N VAL A 327 1.73 -2.45 3.69
CA VAL A 327 2.47 -1.24 4.07
C VAL A 327 2.13 -0.76 5.48
N MET A 328 2.99 0.11 6.01
CA MET A 328 2.79 0.87 7.23
C MET A 328 2.33 2.29 6.88
N ARG A 329 1.31 2.79 7.59
CA ARG A 329 1.06 4.25 7.68
C ARG A 329 1.75 4.85 8.89
N GLY A 330 2.04 6.14 8.85
CA GLY A 330 2.92 6.80 9.81
C GLY A 330 4.38 6.58 9.45
N GLY A 331 5.28 6.96 10.35
CA GLY A 331 6.72 6.88 10.12
C GLY A 331 7.44 8.10 10.67
N ILE A 332 8.69 8.29 10.26
CA ILE A 332 9.46 9.49 10.61
C ILE A 332 8.79 10.69 9.93
N ALA A 333 8.46 11.71 10.73
CA ALA A 333 7.73 12.86 10.23
C ALA A 333 8.50 13.56 9.11
N THR A 334 7.83 13.87 8.01
CA THR A 334 8.41 14.60 6.87
C THR A 334 8.90 15.99 7.27
N ASP A 335 8.34 16.59 8.32
CA ASP A 335 8.78 17.86 8.89
C ASP A 335 10.18 17.80 9.52
N GLU A 336 10.71 16.61 9.79
CA GLU A 336 12.10 16.43 10.24
C GLU A 336 13.10 16.42 9.06
N LEU A 337 12.62 16.39 7.82
CA LEU A 337 13.42 16.15 6.62
C LEU A 337 13.42 17.36 5.67
N LYS A 338 14.51 17.56 4.94
CA LYS A 338 14.58 18.53 3.85
C LYS A 338 13.82 17.97 2.63
N PRO A 339 12.77 18.64 2.11
CA PRO A 339 11.91 18.07 1.06
C PRO A 339 12.63 17.67 -0.25
N LYS A 340 13.73 18.34 -0.59
CA LYS A 340 14.46 18.04 -1.83
C LYS A 340 15.45 16.88 -1.72
N THR A 341 15.96 16.59 -0.53
CA THR A 341 17.10 15.68 -0.35
C THR A 341 16.79 14.53 0.61
N LEU A 342 15.74 14.66 1.41
CA LEU A 342 15.39 13.79 2.55
C LEU A 342 16.49 13.70 3.62
N GLU A 343 17.43 14.65 3.65
CA GLU A 343 18.37 14.81 4.76
C GLU A 343 17.62 15.30 6.00
N ALA A 344 17.93 14.73 7.17
CA ALA A 344 17.41 15.16 8.44
C ALA A 344 17.89 16.59 8.76
N LYS A 345 16.95 17.48 9.09
CA LYS A 345 17.23 18.91 9.30
C LYS A 345 18.25 19.17 10.40
N ASN A 346 18.19 18.37 11.47
CA ASN A 346 19.01 18.53 12.66
C ASN A 346 20.23 17.58 12.72
N PHE A 347 20.37 16.68 11.74
CA PHE A 347 21.43 15.66 11.73
C PHE A 347 22.10 15.64 10.34
N PRO A 348 23.07 16.53 10.08
CA PRO A 348 23.75 16.60 8.80
C PRO A 348 24.39 15.25 8.40
N GLY A 349 24.13 14.81 7.18
CA GLY A 349 24.58 13.53 6.65
C GLY A 349 23.69 12.33 7.00
N LEU A 350 22.65 12.48 7.83
CA LEU A 350 21.64 11.45 8.03
C LEU A 350 20.48 11.66 7.06
N TYR A 351 20.17 10.65 6.27
CA TYR A 351 19.04 10.63 5.34
C TYR A 351 18.07 9.53 5.70
N ILE A 352 16.77 9.75 5.48
CA ILE A 352 15.73 8.73 5.69
C ILE A 352 14.87 8.63 4.43
N GLY A 353 14.64 7.42 3.94
CA GLY A 353 13.88 7.21 2.70
C GLY A 353 12.97 5.98 2.72
N GLY A 354 12.12 5.89 1.71
CA GLY A 354 11.17 4.80 1.53
C GLY A 354 10.08 4.76 2.60
N GLU A 355 9.60 3.56 2.92
CA GLU A 355 8.49 3.31 3.87
C GLU A 355 8.80 3.69 5.33
N ALA A 356 10.04 4.10 5.64
CA ALA A 356 10.39 4.58 6.98
C ALA A 356 9.88 6.02 7.25
N VAL A 357 9.62 6.79 6.19
CA VAL A 357 9.08 8.16 6.24
C VAL A 357 7.56 8.09 6.32
N ASP A 358 6.91 9.07 6.96
CA ASP A 358 5.44 9.24 6.97
C ASP A 358 4.89 9.61 5.58
N ILE A 359 4.98 8.66 4.66
CA ILE A 359 4.45 8.71 3.29
C ILE A 359 3.99 7.30 2.94
N THR A 360 2.69 7.13 2.76
CA THR A 360 2.10 5.82 2.46
C THR A 360 1.22 5.91 1.23
N GLY A 361 1.66 5.32 0.14
CA GLY A 361 0.92 5.29 -1.11
C GLY A 361 -0.29 4.36 -1.04
N TRP A 362 -1.26 4.62 -1.91
CA TRP A 362 -2.35 3.71 -2.22
C TRP A 362 -1.83 2.35 -2.72
N LEU A 363 -2.71 1.35 -2.72
CA LEU A 363 -2.49 0.12 -3.46
C LEU A 363 -2.39 0.46 -4.96
N GLY A 364 -1.41 -0.13 -5.65
CA GLY A 364 -1.30 0.03 -7.10
C GLY A 364 0.04 0.52 -7.64
N GLY A 365 1.14 0.41 -6.88
CA GLY A 365 2.49 0.78 -7.35
C GLY A 365 3.01 2.12 -6.82
N TYR A 366 2.14 2.91 -6.19
CA TYR A 366 2.46 4.22 -5.60
C TYR A 366 3.58 4.16 -4.56
N ASN A 367 3.56 3.15 -3.68
CA ASN A 367 4.60 2.96 -2.65
C ASN A 367 5.99 2.71 -3.25
N PHE A 368 6.05 1.97 -4.37
CA PHE A 368 7.32 1.79 -5.08
C PHE A 368 7.76 3.06 -5.77
N GLN A 369 6.85 3.77 -6.45
CA GLN A 369 7.17 5.07 -7.05
C GLN A 369 7.76 6.05 -6.02
N TRP A 370 7.18 6.12 -4.81
CA TRP A 370 7.75 6.87 -3.70
C TRP A 370 9.16 6.41 -3.34
N ALA A 371 9.35 5.10 -3.11
CA ALA A 371 10.66 4.55 -2.74
C ALA A 371 11.74 4.83 -3.81
N TRP A 372 11.38 4.82 -5.09
CA TRP A 372 12.28 5.16 -6.19
C TRP A 372 12.65 6.64 -6.16
N ALA A 373 11.64 7.52 -6.15
CA ALA A 373 11.85 8.96 -6.19
C ALA A 373 12.64 9.46 -4.97
N ALA A 374 12.29 8.97 -3.77
CA ALA A 374 13.05 9.25 -2.55
C ALA A 374 14.51 8.77 -2.64
N GLY A 375 14.72 7.58 -3.19
CA GLY A 375 16.07 7.04 -3.40
C GLY A 375 16.91 7.89 -4.36
N VAL A 376 16.31 8.42 -5.43
CA VAL A 376 16.99 9.32 -6.37
C VAL A 376 17.31 10.65 -5.71
N ALA A 377 16.35 11.27 -5.02
CA ALA A 377 16.52 12.55 -4.33
C ALA A 377 17.67 12.49 -3.31
N ILE A 378 17.77 11.41 -2.53
CA ILE A 378 18.89 11.21 -1.60
C ILE A 378 20.21 11.06 -2.38
N ALA A 379 20.24 10.25 -3.43
CA ALA A 379 21.46 9.99 -4.18
C ALA A 379 22.08 11.26 -4.80
N GLN A 380 21.25 12.22 -5.24
CA GLN A 380 21.73 13.50 -5.75
C GLN A 380 22.51 14.30 -4.70
N ASP A 381 22.14 14.19 -3.42
CA ASP A 381 22.72 14.95 -2.32
C ASP A 381 23.88 14.23 -1.59
N LEU A 382 24.15 12.95 -1.89
CA LEU A 382 25.26 12.18 -1.28
C LEU A 382 26.67 12.75 -1.57
#